data_AF-A0A8C1BF00-F1
#
_entry.id   AF-A0A8C1BF00-F1
#
_cell.length_a   1.000
_cell.length_b   1.000
_cell.length_c   1.000
_cell.angle_alpha   90.00
_cell.angle_beta   90.00
_cell.angle_gamma   90.00
#
_symmetry.space_group_name_H-M   'P 1'
#
loop_
_entity.id
_entity.type
_entity.pdbx_description
1 polymer ?
#
loop_
_entity_poly.entity_id
_entity_poly.type
_entity_poly.pdbx_seq_one_letter_code
_entity_poly.pdbx_strand_id
1 'polypeptide(L)'
;MRQLANQTVGRAEKTEVLSDDLLQIERRMELVRVVSHNTHKKMVACLQGQIGTDAEKRHKKLPLTALSQAMQDGGNQLGEESLIGKMMEMCGDAGNRLASELMQHEMNIEKEILDPLNQLAEVDIPNILKQRRQLAKLVLDYDSARARWLQATKSIISGTNTQALTAKADSLKEEVDEAMNKMELCKDQLSADMYNFFSKEADYARYYVTIHGLRSQRLERFWTST
;
A
#
# COMPACT_ATOMS: atom_id res chain seq x y z
N MET A 1 -34.11 23.70 -19.35
CA MET A 1 -33.60 24.78 -18.48
C MET A 1 -32.99 24.14 -17.23
N ARG A 2 -31.66 24.04 -17.16
CA ARG A 2 -30.92 23.51 -16.01
C ARG A 2 -30.26 24.68 -15.28
N GLN A 3 -30.72 24.98 -14.06
CA GLN A 3 -30.05 25.92 -13.17
C GLN A 3 -28.81 25.25 -12.57
N LEU A 4 -27.65 25.82 -12.88
CA LEU A 4 -26.37 25.52 -12.24
C LEU A 4 -26.31 26.25 -10.89
N ALA A 5 -26.62 25.53 -9.81
CA ALA A 5 -26.35 25.98 -8.46
C ALA A 5 -24.90 25.60 -8.08
N ASN A 6 -23.92 26.28 -8.67
CA ASN A 6 -22.58 26.36 -8.06
C ASN A 6 -22.60 27.57 -7.12
N GLN A 7 -23.09 27.33 -5.90
CA GLN A 7 -23.03 28.29 -4.82
C GLN A 7 -21.59 28.30 -4.28
N THR A 8 -20.84 29.31 -4.71
CA THR A 8 -19.52 29.66 -4.19
C THR A 8 -19.68 30.18 -2.75
N VAL A 9 -19.77 29.27 -1.77
CA VAL A 9 -19.76 29.61 -0.34
C VAL A 9 -18.62 28.83 0.29
N GLY A 10 -17.51 29.51 0.58
CA GLY A 10 -16.41 28.91 1.33
C GLY A 10 -14.98 29.21 0.86
N ARG A 11 -14.74 30.27 0.08
CA ARG A 11 -13.38 30.86 0.00
C ARG A 11 -13.13 31.69 1.27
N ALA A 12 -13.06 31.01 2.42
CA ALA A 12 -12.05 31.39 3.38
C ALA A 12 -10.71 31.15 2.68
N GLU A 13 -9.77 32.07 2.78
CA GLU A 13 -8.38 31.85 2.39
C GLU A 13 -7.92 30.59 3.13
N LYS A 14 -8.03 29.42 2.48
CA LYS A 14 -7.52 28.17 3.04
C LYS A 14 -6.03 28.43 3.14
N THR A 15 -5.51 28.50 4.36
CA THR A 15 -4.09 28.46 4.64
C THR A 15 -3.50 27.38 3.72
N GLU A 16 -2.70 27.80 2.73
CA GLU A 16 -2.06 26.88 1.78
C GLU A 16 -0.98 26.14 2.56
N VAL A 17 -1.35 25.00 3.14
CA VAL A 17 -0.52 24.28 4.12
C VAL A 17 0.48 23.35 3.43
N LEU A 18 0.30 23.06 2.14
CA LEU A 18 1.19 22.18 1.37
C LEU A 18 1.72 22.91 0.15
N SER A 19 3.00 22.69 -0.16
CA SER A 19 3.63 23.17 -1.40
C SER A 19 3.08 22.43 -2.63
N ASP A 20 3.23 23.02 -3.81
CA ASP A 20 2.84 22.40 -5.08
C ASP A 20 3.47 21.01 -5.29
N ASP A 21 4.73 20.85 -4.89
CA ASP A 21 5.45 19.57 -4.94
C ASP A 21 4.77 18.49 -4.09
N LEU A 22 4.37 18.82 -2.86
CA LEU A 22 3.67 17.89 -1.99
C LEU A 22 2.29 17.53 -2.55
N LEU A 23 1.57 18.49 -3.14
CA LEU A 23 0.29 18.20 -3.83
C LEU A 23 0.48 17.29 -5.04
N GLN A 24 1.61 17.40 -5.75
CA GLN A 24 1.96 16.48 -6.83
C GLN A 24 2.25 15.07 -6.30
N ILE A 25 3.01 14.96 -5.21
CA ILE A 25 3.29 13.67 -4.54
C ILE A 25 1.98 13.03 -4.05
N GLU A 26 1.06 13.79 -3.46
CA GLU A 26 -0.25 13.30 -3.00
C GLU A 26 -1.03 12.63 -4.14
N ARG A 27 -1.15 13.32 -5.28
CA ARG A 27 -1.84 12.78 -6.47
C ARG A 27 -1.17 11.51 -7.00
N ARG A 28 0.16 11.50 -7.06
CA ARG A 28 0.93 10.35 -7.55
C ARG A 28 0.80 9.15 -6.62
N MET A 29 0.84 9.38 -5.32
CA MET A 29 0.70 8.35 -4.30
C MET A 29 -0.66 7.63 -4.39
N GLU A 30 -1.75 8.35 -4.61
CA GLU A 30 -3.07 7.73 -4.78
C GLU A 30 -3.15 6.85 -6.05
N LEU A 31 -2.52 7.29 -7.15
CA LEU A 31 -2.41 6.47 -8.37
C LEU A 31 -1.60 5.19 -8.11
N VAL A 32 -0.44 5.31 -7.43
CA VAL A 32 0.39 4.17 -7.05
C VAL A 32 -0.41 3.19 -6.20
N ARG A 33 -1.20 3.66 -5.23
CA ARG A 33 -2.06 2.81 -4.39
C ARG A 33 -3.00 1.94 -5.24
N VAL A 34 -3.74 2.58 -6.15
CA VAL A 34 -4.72 1.89 -7.00
C VAL A 34 -4.04 0.89 -7.94
N VAL A 35 -2.93 1.29 -8.57
CA VAL A 35 -2.18 0.41 -9.49
C VAL A 35 -1.58 -0.78 -8.74
N SER A 36 -0.97 -0.56 -7.57
CA SER A 36 -0.41 -1.61 -6.72
C SER A 36 -1.48 -2.59 -6.26
N HIS A 37 -2.63 -2.10 -5.76
CA HIS A 37 -3.75 -2.95 -5.35
C HIS A 37 -4.28 -3.80 -6.52
N ASN A 38 -4.49 -3.18 -7.69
CA ASN A 38 -4.98 -3.90 -8.87
C ASN A 38 -3.98 -4.94 -9.36
N THR A 39 -2.70 -4.58 -9.39
CA THR A 39 -1.63 -5.49 -9.82
C THR A 39 -1.50 -6.67 -8.87
N HIS A 40 -1.49 -6.42 -7.56
CA HIS A 40 -1.51 -7.45 -6.53
C HIS A 40 -2.65 -8.43 -6.78
N LYS A 41 -3.90 -7.95 -6.90
CA LYS A 41 -5.07 -8.80 -7.15
C LYS A 41 -4.96 -9.63 -8.43
N LYS A 42 -4.42 -9.08 -9.51
CA LYS A 42 -4.23 -9.80 -10.78
C LYS A 42 -3.10 -10.83 -10.68
N MET A 43 -2.03 -10.52 -9.98
CA MET A 43 -0.93 -11.45 -9.73
C MET A 43 -1.38 -12.62 -8.86
N VAL A 44 -2.17 -12.38 -7.82
CA VAL A 44 -2.81 -13.43 -7.01
C VAL A 44 -3.57 -14.42 -7.88
N ALA A 45 -4.35 -13.91 -8.84
CA ALA A 45 -5.12 -14.76 -9.76
C ALA A 45 -4.26 -15.56 -10.76
N CYS A 46 -2.97 -15.24 -10.90
CA CYS A 46 -2.04 -15.99 -11.74
C CYS A 46 -1.37 -17.16 -10.99
N LEU A 47 -1.49 -17.22 -9.66
CA LEU A 47 -0.91 -18.29 -8.84
C LEU A 47 -1.91 -19.46 -8.75
N GLN A 48 -1.38 -20.69 -8.78
CA GLN A 48 -2.14 -21.93 -8.67
C GLN A 48 -2.31 -22.36 -7.20
N GLY A 49 -1.34 -22.04 -6.33
CA GLY A 49 -1.40 -22.28 -4.90
C GLY A 49 -2.28 -21.27 -4.15
N GLN A 50 -2.89 -21.71 -3.06
CA GLN A 50 -3.62 -20.82 -2.16
C GLN A 50 -2.63 -19.95 -1.36
N ILE A 51 -2.76 -18.63 -1.52
CA ILE A 51 -1.92 -17.63 -0.84
C ILE A 51 -2.09 -17.73 0.69
N GLY A 52 -1.00 -17.51 1.42
CA GLY A 52 -0.96 -17.57 2.88
C GLY A 52 -1.02 -18.97 3.48
N THR A 53 -1.00 -20.03 2.66
CA THR A 53 -0.94 -21.42 3.17
C THR A 53 0.49 -21.93 3.28
N ASP A 54 0.75 -22.85 4.20
CA ASP A 54 2.08 -23.45 4.36
C ASP A 54 2.55 -24.15 3.08
N ALA A 55 3.87 -24.17 2.83
CA ALA A 55 4.49 -24.74 1.63
C ALA A 55 3.98 -26.17 1.37
N GLU A 56 3.91 -26.98 2.43
CA GLU A 56 3.50 -28.38 2.33
C GLU A 56 2.02 -28.56 1.95
N LYS A 57 1.16 -27.60 2.33
CA LYS A 57 -0.27 -27.58 1.93
C LYS A 57 -0.45 -27.11 0.49
N ARG A 58 0.44 -26.24 -0.02
CA ARG A 58 0.44 -25.82 -1.43
C ARG A 58 0.93 -26.95 -2.32
N HIS A 59 2.02 -27.61 -1.95
CA HIS A 59 2.60 -28.71 -2.72
C HIS A 59 1.58 -29.82 -3.00
N LYS A 60 0.82 -30.24 -1.97
CA LYS A 60 -0.19 -31.30 -2.07
C LYS A 60 -1.44 -30.91 -2.87
N LYS A 61 -1.69 -29.61 -3.07
CA LYS A 61 -2.86 -29.09 -3.79
C LYS A 61 -2.60 -28.77 -5.26
N LEU A 62 -1.33 -28.75 -5.70
CA LEU A 62 -1.01 -28.50 -7.09
C LEU A 62 -1.51 -29.67 -7.95
N PRO A 63 -2.31 -29.42 -9.02
CA PRO A 63 -2.76 -30.47 -9.94
C PRO A 63 -1.62 -31.29 -10.52
N LEU A 64 -0.45 -30.67 -10.70
CA LEU A 64 0.76 -31.31 -11.19
C LEU A 64 1.29 -32.39 -10.23
N THR A 65 1.20 -32.18 -8.91
CA THR A 65 1.59 -33.19 -7.91
C THR A 65 0.67 -34.40 -7.99
N ALA A 66 -0.65 -34.18 -8.12
CA ALA A 66 -1.62 -35.26 -8.27
C ALA A 66 -1.40 -36.07 -9.55
N LEU A 67 -1.10 -35.40 -10.67
CA LEU A 67 -0.76 -36.06 -11.93
C LEU A 67 0.52 -36.89 -11.80
N SER A 68 1.55 -36.33 -11.15
CA SER A 68 2.84 -37.00 -10.93
C SER A 68 2.69 -38.27 -10.11
N GLN A 69 1.86 -38.24 -9.07
CA GLN A 69 1.55 -39.42 -8.25
C GLN A 69 0.79 -40.47 -9.06
N ALA A 70 -0.23 -40.08 -9.83
CA ALA A 70 -0.98 -41.01 -10.68
C ALA A 70 -0.08 -41.69 -11.74
N MET A 71 0.92 -40.98 -12.27
CA MET A 71 1.91 -41.55 -13.18
C MET A 71 2.82 -42.58 -12.50
N GLN A 72 3.31 -42.29 -11.29
CA GLN A 72 4.09 -43.25 -10.51
C GLN A 72 3.28 -44.51 -10.16
N ASP A 73 2.04 -44.33 -9.69
CA ASP A 73 1.17 -45.44 -9.33
C ASP A 73 0.81 -46.30 -10.55
N GLY A 74 0.62 -45.69 -11.72
CA GLY A 74 0.39 -46.39 -12.98
C GLY A 74 1.63 -47.10 -13.51
N GLY A 75 2.82 -46.50 -13.36
CA GLY A 75 4.10 -47.13 -13.72
C GLY A 75 4.35 -48.40 -12.91
N ASN A 76 4.19 -48.31 -11.60
CA ASN A 76 4.30 -49.45 -10.68
C ASN A 76 3.32 -50.60 -11.02
N GLN A 77 2.10 -50.27 -11.46
CA GLN A 77 1.10 -51.28 -11.87
C GLN A 77 1.44 -51.96 -13.19
N LEU A 78 2.06 -51.25 -14.13
CA LEU A 78 2.46 -51.80 -15.44
C LEU A 78 3.73 -52.66 -15.34
N GLY A 79 4.53 -52.48 -14.28
CA GLY A 79 5.74 -53.23 -13.99
C GLY A 79 6.98 -52.75 -14.76
N GLU A 80 8.15 -53.02 -14.20
CA GLU A 80 9.45 -52.49 -14.67
C GLU A 80 9.85 -52.99 -16.07
N GLU A 81 9.26 -54.08 -16.56
CA GLU A 81 9.52 -54.60 -17.92
C GLU A 81 8.78 -53.82 -19.01
N SER A 82 7.77 -53.01 -18.64
CA SER A 82 7.04 -52.16 -19.57
C SER A 82 7.82 -50.86 -19.85
N LEU A 83 8.13 -50.59 -21.11
CA LEU A 83 8.69 -49.30 -21.53
C LEU A 83 7.75 -48.14 -21.14
N ILE A 84 6.43 -48.36 -21.20
CA ILE A 84 5.44 -47.38 -20.76
C ILE A 84 5.51 -47.20 -19.25
N GLY A 85 5.65 -48.27 -18.48
CA GLY A 85 5.81 -48.22 -17.02
C GLY A 85 7.02 -47.40 -16.60
N LYS A 86 8.19 -47.73 -17.15
CA LYS A 86 9.45 -46.97 -16.95
C LYS A 86 9.32 -45.49 -17.34
N MET A 87 8.68 -45.20 -18.47
CA MET A 87 8.48 -43.81 -18.90
C MET A 87 7.51 -43.06 -17.98
N MET A 88 6.46 -43.72 -17.48
CA MET A 88 5.52 -43.13 -16.52
C MET A 88 6.20 -42.79 -15.19
N GLU A 89 7.06 -43.67 -14.66
CA GLU A 89 7.85 -43.39 -13.46
C GLU A 89 8.77 -42.18 -13.66
N MET A 90 9.56 -42.16 -14.74
CA MET A 90 10.45 -41.02 -15.05
C MET A 90 9.67 -39.70 -15.21
N CYS A 91 8.52 -39.74 -15.88
CA CYS A 91 7.64 -38.57 -16.02
C CYS A 91 7.03 -38.15 -14.68
N GLY A 92 6.69 -39.10 -13.80
CA GLY A 92 6.18 -38.82 -12.46
C GLY A 92 7.24 -38.12 -11.58
N ASP A 93 8.49 -38.59 -11.61
CA ASP A 93 9.60 -37.96 -10.91
C ASP A 93 9.88 -36.54 -11.42
N ALA A 94 9.94 -36.38 -12.75
CA ALA A 94 10.11 -35.07 -13.38
C ALA A 94 8.95 -34.12 -13.04
N GLY A 95 7.72 -34.61 -13.04
CA GLY A 95 6.52 -33.87 -12.66
C GLY A 95 6.55 -33.40 -11.21
N ASN A 96 6.98 -34.27 -10.28
CA ASN A 96 7.13 -33.91 -8.86
C ASN A 96 8.19 -32.82 -8.65
N ARG A 97 9.33 -32.90 -9.36
CA ARG A 97 10.35 -31.82 -9.33
C ARG A 97 9.78 -30.51 -9.87
N LEU A 98 9.05 -30.56 -10.98
CA LEU A 98 8.40 -29.38 -11.57
C LEU A 98 7.34 -28.76 -10.63
N ALA A 99 6.62 -29.59 -9.87
CA ALA A 99 5.67 -29.13 -8.86
C ALA A 99 6.36 -28.42 -7.69
N SER A 100 7.51 -28.94 -7.23
CA SER A 100 8.33 -28.31 -6.20
C SER A 100 8.88 -26.94 -6.65
N GLU A 101 9.44 -26.87 -7.87
CA GLU A 101 9.92 -25.60 -8.44
C GLU A 101 8.79 -24.57 -8.65
N LEU A 102 7.61 -25.03 -9.07
CA LEU A 102 6.42 -24.18 -9.17
C LEU A 102 6.05 -23.62 -7.80
N MET A 103 5.94 -24.46 -6.78
CA MET A 103 5.61 -24.04 -5.42
C MET A 103 6.62 -23.01 -4.90
N GLN A 104 7.91 -23.27 -5.04
CA GLN A 104 8.96 -22.36 -4.56
C GLN A 104 8.89 -21.01 -5.28
N HIS A 105 8.66 -21.02 -6.60
CA HIS A 105 8.45 -19.80 -7.36
C HIS A 105 7.26 -19.00 -6.85
N GLU A 106 6.10 -19.64 -6.62
CA GLU A 106 4.92 -18.95 -6.10
C GLU A 106 5.15 -18.37 -4.70
N MET A 107 5.88 -19.09 -3.83
CA MET A 107 6.27 -18.57 -2.50
C MET A 107 7.20 -17.36 -2.59
N ASN A 108 8.14 -17.35 -3.53
CA ASN A 108 9.04 -16.21 -3.73
C ASN A 108 8.27 -15.00 -4.28
N ILE A 109 7.36 -15.21 -5.23
CA ILE A 109 6.47 -14.15 -5.73
C ILE A 109 5.63 -13.55 -4.60
N GLU A 110 5.08 -14.39 -3.72
CA GLU A 110 4.32 -13.93 -2.57
C GLU A 110 5.17 -13.04 -1.66
N LYS A 111 6.30 -13.55 -1.17
CA LYS A 111 7.14 -12.85 -0.19
C LYS A 111 7.84 -11.61 -0.72
N GLU A 112 8.37 -11.67 -1.93
CA GLU A 112 9.22 -10.59 -2.46
C GLU A 112 8.43 -9.51 -3.19
N ILE A 113 7.19 -9.80 -3.59
CA ILE A 113 6.39 -8.88 -4.42
C ILE A 113 4.99 -8.68 -3.87
N LEU A 114 4.22 -9.74 -3.61
CA LEU A 114 2.83 -9.56 -3.16
C LEU A 114 2.75 -8.94 -1.78
N ASP A 115 3.51 -9.44 -0.80
CA ASP A 115 3.51 -8.92 0.57
C ASP A 115 3.93 -7.44 0.61
N PRO A 116 5.03 -7.01 -0.03
CA PRO A 116 5.40 -5.59 -0.08
C PRO A 116 4.40 -4.71 -0.84
N LEU A 117 3.83 -5.18 -1.96
CA LEU A 117 2.81 -4.42 -2.69
C LEU A 117 1.52 -4.26 -1.89
N ASN A 118 1.13 -5.29 -1.16
CA ASN A 118 -0.04 -5.26 -0.29
C ASN A 118 0.18 -4.34 0.91
N GLN A 119 1.34 -4.42 1.57
CA GLN A 119 1.74 -3.50 2.63
C GLN A 119 1.70 -2.04 2.15
N LEU A 120 2.25 -1.77 0.96
CA LEU A 120 2.25 -0.45 0.36
C LEU A 120 0.83 0.08 0.12
N ALA A 121 -0.03 -0.75 -0.48
CA ALA A 121 -1.37 -0.35 -0.92
C ALA A 121 -2.40 -0.26 0.22
N GLU A 122 -2.31 -1.15 1.20
CA GLU A 122 -3.32 -1.31 2.27
C GLU A 122 -2.90 -0.65 3.60
N VAL A 123 -1.61 -0.37 3.80
CA VAL A 123 -1.11 0.17 5.08
C VAL A 123 -0.37 1.48 4.91
N ASP A 124 0.73 1.49 4.15
CA ASP A 124 1.64 2.64 4.13
C ASP A 124 0.97 3.87 3.51
N ILE A 125 0.42 3.75 2.30
CA ILE A 125 -0.26 4.87 1.63
C ILE A 125 -1.52 5.33 2.41
N PRO A 126 -2.42 4.43 2.85
CA PRO A 126 -3.57 4.82 3.66
C PRO A 126 -3.22 5.55 4.96
N ASN A 127 -2.09 5.22 5.60
CA ASN A 127 -1.61 5.92 6.79
C ASN A 127 -1.19 7.36 6.49
N ILE A 128 -0.44 7.60 5.41
CA ILE A 128 -0.07 8.96 4.98
C ILE A 128 -1.33 9.76 4.62
N LEU A 129 -2.29 9.16 3.91
CA LEU A 129 -3.58 9.79 3.61
C LEU A 129 -4.43 10.07 4.86
N LYS A 130 -4.29 9.28 5.92
CA LYS A 130 -4.93 9.54 7.22
C LYS A 130 -4.31 10.77 7.89
N GLN A 131 -2.98 10.88 7.92
CA GLN A 131 -2.29 12.07 8.42
C GLN A 131 -2.68 13.32 7.62
N ARG A 132 -2.79 13.21 6.29
CA ARG A 132 -3.27 14.29 5.42
C ARG A 132 -4.66 14.82 5.80
N ARG A 133 -5.58 13.91 6.14
CA ARG A 133 -6.92 14.26 6.65
C ARG A 133 -6.86 14.87 8.05
N GLN A 134 -5.96 14.39 8.90
CA GLN A 134 -5.74 14.95 10.23
C GLN A 134 -5.20 16.38 10.16
N LEU A 135 -4.25 16.65 9.26
CA LEU A 135 -3.75 18.00 8.99
C LEU A 135 -4.89 18.93 8.57
N ALA A 136 -5.76 18.50 7.66
CA ALA A 136 -6.91 19.30 7.24
C ALA A 136 -7.84 19.68 8.42
N LYS A 137 -8.01 18.77 9.39
CA LYS A 137 -8.76 19.06 10.63
C LYS A 137 -8.04 20.08 11.51
N LEU A 138 -6.73 19.90 11.73
CA LEU A 138 -5.93 20.81 12.55
C LEU A 138 -5.88 22.23 11.98
N VAL A 139 -5.87 22.38 10.66
CA VAL A 139 -5.98 23.69 9.99
C VAL A 139 -7.31 24.37 10.33
N LEU A 140 -8.42 23.64 10.28
CA LEU A 140 -9.74 24.18 10.66
C LEU A 140 -9.80 24.55 12.16
N ASP A 141 -9.19 23.73 13.01
CA ASP A 141 -9.12 24.00 14.46
C ASP A 141 -8.28 25.27 14.74
N TYR A 142 -7.15 25.44 14.05
CA TYR A 142 -6.32 26.64 14.12
C TYR A 142 -7.05 27.89 13.61
N ASP A 143 -7.67 27.82 12.43
CA ASP A 143 -8.43 28.95 11.86
C ASP A 143 -9.57 29.38 12.78
N SER A 144 -10.24 28.40 13.41
CA SER A 144 -11.30 28.63 14.40
C SER A 144 -10.77 29.29 15.68
N ALA A 145 -9.67 28.80 16.25
CA ALA A 145 -9.02 29.40 17.40
C ALA A 145 -8.59 30.85 17.10
N ARG A 146 -7.98 31.06 15.93
CA ARG A 146 -7.51 32.38 15.48
C ARG A 146 -8.66 33.36 15.29
N ALA A 147 -9.79 32.91 14.72
CA ALA A 147 -10.99 33.74 14.59
C ALA A 147 -11.58 34.15 15.96
N ARG A 148 -11.65 33.21 16.93
CA ARG A 148 -12.11 33.50 18.30
C ARG A 148 -11.21 34.51 19.00
N TRP A 149 -9.89 34.36 18.87
CA TRP A 149 -8.93 35.30 19.42
C TRP A 149 -9.08 36.70 18.82
N LEU A 150 -9.13 36.82 17.48
CA LEU A 150 -9.33 38.09 16.78
C LEU A 150 -10.62 38.80 17.21
N GLN A 151 -11.70 38.05 17.41
CA GLN A 151 -12.96 38.60 17.90
C GLN A 151 -12.82 39.13 19.34
N ALA A 152 -12.15 38.39 20.23
CA ALA A 152 -11.88 38.83 21.59
C ALA A 152 -10.99 40.10 21.62
N THR A 153 -9.94 40.16 20.81
CA THR A 153 -9.06 41.34 20.70
C THR A 153 -9.82 42.57 20.22
N LYS A 154 -10.72 42.44 19.23
CA LYS A 154 -11.57 43.56 18.77
C LYS A 154 -12.50 44.06 19.87
N SER A 155 -13.01 43.17 20.73
CA SER A 155 -13.90 43.54 21.84
C SER A 155 -13.20 44.33 22.96
N ILE A 156 -11.89 44.14 23.15
CA ILE A 156 -11.07 44.92 24.10
C ILE A 156 -11.00 46.39 23.68
N ILE A 157 -10.89 46.66 22.38
CA ILE A 157 -10.74 48.02 21.83
C ILE A 157 -12.03 48.86 21.99
N SER A 158 -13.19 48.22 22.08
CA SER A 158 -14.51 48.88 22.11
C SER A 158 -15.20 48.90 23.49
N GLY A 159 -14.62 48.29 24.52
CA GLY A 159 -15.29 48.01 25.80
C GLY A 159 -14.69 48.72 27.02
N THR A 160 -15.54 49.11 27.97
CA THR A 160 -15.18 49.78 29.24
C THR A 160 -14.62 48.85 30.32
N ASN A 161 -14.64 47.51 30.14
CA ASN A 161 -14.15 46.53 31.10
C ASN A 161 -12.86 45.82 30.63
N THR A 162 -11.78 46.59 30.52
CA THR A 162 -10.57 46.21 29.79
C THR A 162 -9.79 45.05 30.42
N GLN A 163 -9.66 44.96 31.75
CA GLN A 163 -8.84 43.93 32.41
C GLN A 163 -9.34 42.49 32.21
N ALA A 164 -10.64 42.23 32.37
CA ALA A 164 -11.20 40.89 32.19
C ALA A 164 -11.20 40.44 30.72
N LEU A 165 -11.37 41.40 29.79
CA LEU A 165 -11.31 41.13 28.36
C LEU A 165 -9.87 40.84 27.90
N THR A 166 -8.86 41.52 28.48
CA THR A 166 -7.44 41.23 28.23
C THR A 166 -7.05 39.82 28.68
N ALA A 167 -7.39 39.41 29.90
CA ALA A 167 -7.09 38.06 30.40
C ALA A 167 -7.72 36.95 29.53
N LYS A 168 -8.94 37.19 29.01
CA LYS A 168 -9.62 36.28 28.08
C LYS A 168 -8.92 36.21 26.72
N ALA A 169 -8.43 37.34 26.20
CA ALA A 169 -7.68 37.36 24.95
C ALA A 169 -6.31 36.69 25.09
N ASP A 170 -5.64 36.82 26.23
CA ASP A 170 -4.37 36.14 26.50
C ASP A 170 -4.55 34.61 26.55
N SER A 171 -5.60 34.12 27.24
CA SER A 171 -5.94 32.70 27.25
C SER A 171 -6.29 32.17 25.84
N LEU A 172 -7.04 32.94 25.04
CA LEU A 172 -7.33 32.55 23.66
C LEU A 172 -6.10 32.60 22.76
N LYS A 173 -5.10 33.43 23.10
CA LYS A 173 -3.82 33.46 22.39
C LYS A 173 -3.03 32.19 22.63
N GLU A 174 -2.97 31.71 23.88
CA GLU A 174 -2.35 30.42 24.20
C GLU A 174 -3.02 29.26 23.45
N GLU A 175 -4.35 29.24 23.33
CA GLU A 175 -5.07 28.25 22.52
C GLU A 175 -4.68 28.31 21.03
N VAL A 176 -4.50 29.51 20.47
CA VAL A 176 -4.07 29.71 19.08
C VAL A 176 -2.65 29.19 18.89
N ASP A 177 -1.73 29.51 19.80
CA ASP A 177 -0.34 29.09 19.75
C ASP A 177 -0.24 27.55 19.89
N GLU A 178 -1.04 26.92 20.76
CA GLU A 178 -1.10 25.47 20.89
C GLU A 178 -1.66 24.79 19.63
N ALA A 179 -2.74 25.33 19.06
CA ALA A 179 -3.32 24.83 17.81
C ALA A 179 -2.34 24.98 16.63
N MET A 180 -1.61 26.09 16.57
CA MET A 180 -0.58 26.34 15.56
C MET A 180 0.56 25.32 15.67
N ASN A 181 1.09 25.11 16.88
CA ASN A 181 2.16 24.13 17.11
C ASN A 181 1.74 22.71 16.69
N LYS A 182 0.51 22.29 17.04
CA LYS A 182 -0.02 20.97 16.63
C LYS A 182 -0.15 20.84 15.12
N MET A 183 -0.63 21.89 14.45
CA MET A 183 -0.77 21.93 12.99
C MET A 183 0.60 21.83 12.30
N GLU A 184 1.57 22.64 12.73
CA GLU A 184 2.92 22.66 12.15
C GLU A 184 3.64 21.32 12.34
N LEU A 185 3.57 20.71 13.53
CA LEU A 185 4.14 19.37 13.76
C LEU A 185 3.52 18.30 12.84
N CYS A 186 2.20 18.34 12.65
CA CYS A 186 1.52 17.41 11.74
C CYS A 186 1.90 17.66 10.27
N LYS A 187 2.14 18.92 9.89
CA LYS A 187 2.57 19.31 8.55
C LYS A 187 3.98 18.80 8.25
N ASP A 188 4.90 19.00 9.19
CA ASP A 188 6.29 18.57 9.04
C ASP A 188 6.39 17.05 8.96
N GLN A 189 5.67 16.34 9.84
CA GLN A 189 5.62 14.88 9.81
C GLN A 189 5.03 14.34 8.49
N LEU A 190 3.91 14.91 8.03
CA LEU A 190 3.31 14.52 6.76
C LEU A 190 4.26 14.76 5.59
N SER A 191 4.96 15.90 5.59
CA SER A 191 5.93 16.24 4.54
C SER A 191 7.08 15.22 4.52
N ALA A 192 7.63 14.90 5.70
CA ALA A 192 8.67 13.87 5.83
C ALA A 192 8.21 12.51 5.31
N ASP A 193 7.00 12.09 5.66
CA ASP A 193 6.45 10.80 5.22
C ASP A 193 6.18 10.77 3.70
N MET A 194 5.69 11.87 3.12
CA MET A 194 5.47 11.99 1.68
C MET A 194 6.78 11.99 0.88
N TYR A 195 7.82 12.70 1.35
CA TYR A 195 9.13 12.66 0.70
C TYR A 195 9.80 11.29 0.85
N ASN A 196 9.66 10.63 2.01
CA ASN A 196 10.16 9.27 2.22
C ASN A 196 9.48 8.28 1.25
N PHE A 197 8.15 8.35 1.10
CA PHE A 197 7.41 7.57 0.10
C PHE A 197 7.97 7.81 -1.31
N PHE A 198 8.13 9.07 -1.70
CA PHE A 198 8.62 9.43 -3.03
C PHE A 198 10.05 8.93 -3.28
N SER A 199 10.92 8.98 -2.26
CA SER A 199 12.30 8.50 -2.36
C SER A 199 12.40 6.98 -2.63
N LYS A 200 11.40 6.21 -2.17
CA LYS A 200 11.31 4.76 -2.35
C LYS A 200 10.59 4.34 -3.61
N GLU A 201 10.15 5.28 -4.45
CA GLU A 201 9.40 4.97 -5.66
C GLU A 201 10.19 4.05 -6.62
N ALA A 202 11.50 4.27 -6.73
CA ALA A 202 12.37 3.40 -7.51
C ALA A 202 12.40 1.96 -6.96
N ASP A 203 12.26 1.79 -5.64
CA ASP A 203 12.22 0.48 -4.99
C ASP A 203 10.91 -0.24 -5.32
N TYR A 204 9.79 0.47 -5.31
CA TYR A 204 8.49 -0.07 -5.73
C TYR A 204 8.50 -0.47 -7.20
N ALA A 205 9.16 0.31 -8.06
CA ALA A 205 9.31 -0.03 -9.48
C ALA A 205 10.09 -1.34 -9.69
N ARG A 206 11.08 -1.63 -8.83
CA ARG A 206 11.86 -2.88 -8.93
C ARG A 206 11.01 -4.13 -8.72
N TYR A 207 9.94 -4.07 -7.93
CA TYR A 207 9.04 -5.22 -7.77
C TYR A 207 8.50 -5.74 -9.11
N TYR A 208 8.17 -4.84 -10.04
CA TYR A 208 7.67 -5.24 -11.36
C TYR A 208 8.74 -5.93 -12.21
N VAL A 209 10.01 -5.53 -12.06
CA VAL A 209 11.14 -6.17 -12.75
C VAL A 209 11.45 -7.53 -12.12
N THR A 210 11.41 -7.63 -10.79
CA THR A 210 11.65 -8.87 -10.04
C THR A 210 10.67 -9.98 -10.43
N ILE A 211 9.42 -9.66 -10.80
CA ILE A 211 8.46 -10.64 -11.32
C ILE A 211 9.04 -11.41 -12.51
N HIS A 212 9.62 -10.68 -13.47
CA HIS A 212 10.19 -11.28 -14.66
C HIS A 212 11.48 -12.04 -14.34
N GLY A 213 12.29 -11.53 -13.42
CA GLY A 213 13.49 -12.21 -12.92
C GLY A 213 13.18 -13.56 -12.28
N LEU A 214 12.22 -13.62 -11.36
CA LEU A 214 11.81 -14.86 -10.68
C LEU A 214 11.21 -15.88 -11.65
N ARG A 215 10.52 -15.43 -12.71
CA ARG A 215 10.03 -16.31 -13.76
C ARG A 215 11.16 -16.87 -14.62
N SER A 216 12.15 -16.05 -14.97
CA SER A 216 13.34 -16.49 -15.72
C SER A 216 14.16 -17.51 -14.94
N GLN A 217 14.42 -17.24 -13.65
CA GLN A 217 15.17 -18.16 -12.79
C GLN A 217 14.50 -19.53 -12.66
N ARG A 218 13.17 -19.57 -12.58
CA ARG A 218 12.44 -20.85 -12.57
C ARG A 218 12.65 -21.63 -13.88
N LEU A 219 12.61 -20.95 -15.02
CA LEU A 219 12.84 -21.59 -16.32
C LEU A 219 14.28 -22.12 -16.41
N GLU A 220 15.27 -21.34 -15.99
CA GLU A 220 16.67 -21.78 -15.95
C GLU A 220 16.86 -23.01 -15.07
N ARG A 221 16.33 -22.99 -13.83
CA ARG A 221 16.41 -24.14 -12.91
C ARG A 221 15.81 -25.40 -13.52
N PHE A 222 14.68 -25.26 -14.21
CA PHE A 222 14.06 -26.37 -14.93
C PHE A 222 14.98 -26.95 -16.00
N TRP A 223 15.55 -26.11 -16.87
CA TRP A 223 16.43 -26.57 -17.95
C TRP A 223 17.77 -27.12 -17.45
N THR A 224 18.31 -26.61 -16.33
CA THR A 224 19.56 -27.13 -15.74
C THR A 224 19.38 -28.40 -14.94
N SER A 225 18.15 -28.73 -14.54
CA SER A 225 17.83 -29.92 -13.74
C SER A 225 17.39 -31.13 -14.57
N THR A 226 17.35 -30.99 -15.90
CA THR A 226 16.99 -32.05 -16.87
C THR A 226 18.24 -32.54 -17.57
#